data_AF-A0A954LQW1-F1
#
_entry.id   AF-A0A954LQW1-F1
#
_cell.length_a   1.000
_cell.length_b   1.000
_cell.length_c   1.000
_cell.angle_alpha   90.00
_cell.angle_beta   90.00
_cell.angle_gamma   90.00
#
_symmetry.space_group_name_H-M   'P 1'
#
loop_
_entity.id
_entity.type
_entity.pdbx_description
1 polymer ?
#
loop_
_entity_poly.entity_id
_entity_poly.type
_entity_poly.pdbx_seq_one_letter_code
_entity_poly.pdbx_strand_id
1 'polypeptide(L)'
;LFFMGIVKAVGLPSAYPGRSHQPAKTSPPQTSPPRTTPPKRAANPPATKHPRHPSPATNPPAATATPRANPPSPQKAPASQASPGPTNPAPVAEAVSPPVASSRNLQSEIDQIPSGGTLQLDEGLQYVAGPVVIGKPMTLIGGGMVIWAADEPVVTINTGPVSLSDLRIELTDSKPGQHPSTGVALQIESDSDVTYRDVAIRGATQGVKEEKGPWRYPAKLELGLLEGNRPYEFRLRIVTGTDCKLQSEVAGIAFDPQHVSEGASEVLLKIPPLKEDTRIRGQLVIKTKQLDRVIDLTGRMSNSPNASGLKTGEILFEPSDWSTVSVTPSPEEPEPESPSTPSSPVSPTDPEPESSSPPPSPVPPTVSESEPSSSDEISSKSKRRSIRPGKMSGLFGEQDSN
;
A
#
# COMPACT_ATOMS: atom_id res chain seq x y z
N LEU A 1 -28.55 15.79 11.30
CA LEU A 1 -29.12 14.43 11.20
C LEU A 1 -28.07 13.54 10.55
N PHE A 2 -27.65 12.45 11.19
CA PHE A 2 -26.73 11.46 10.62
C PHE A 2 -27.53 10.31 9.99
N PHE A 3 -27.08 9.80 8.85
CA PHE A 3 -27.53 8.51 8.30
C PHE A 3 -26.30 7.62 8.09
N MET A 4 -26.05 6.69 9.02
CA MET A 4 -25.16 5.55 8.77
C MET A 4 -25.97 4.44 8.10
N GLY A 5 -25.51 3.99 6.94
CA GLY A 5 -26.08 2.83 6.24
C GLY A 5 -25.65 1.51 6.89
N ILE A 6 -26.46 0.95 7.78
CA ILE A 6 -26.26 -0.41 8.31
C ILE A 6 -26.82 -1.42 7.32
N VAL A 7 -25.94 -2.21 6.68
CA VAL A 7 -26.33 -3.36 5.87
C VAL A 7 -26.75 -4.51 6.79
N LYS A 8 -28.06 -4.74 6.93
CA LYS A 8 -28.61 -5.91 7.63
C LYS A 8 -28.44 -7.17 6.79
N ALA A 9 -27.78 -8.18 7.35
CA ALA A 9 -27.91 -9.55 6.85
C ALA A 9 -29.34 -10.06 7.05
N VAL A 10 -29.96 -10.60 5.99
CA VAL A 10 -31.29 -11.20 6.05
C VAL A 10 -31.15 -12.71 6.26
N GLY A 11 -31.70 -13.22 7.36
CA GLY A 11 -31.68 -14.65 7.68
C GLY A 11 -32.68 -15.47 6.86
N LEU A 12 -32.29 -16.71 6.56
CA LEU A 12 -33.17 -17.72 5.95
C LEU A 12 -34.12 -18.33 7.01
N PRO A 13 -35.37 -18.65 6.65
CA PRO A 13 -36.35 -19.23 7.59
C PRO A 13 -36.07 -20.71 7.89
N SER A 14 -36.27 -21.06 9.16
CA SER A 14 -36.20 -22.44 9.68
C SER A 14 -37.49 -23.21 9.40
N ALA A 15 -37.37 -24.47 8.95
CA ALA A 15 -38.43 -25.46 9.01
C ALA A 15 -37.88 -26.90 8.94
N TYR A 16 -37.82 -27.58 10.09
CA TYR A 16 -37.80 -29.05 10.15
C TYR A 16 -38.56 -29.51 11.42
N PRO A 17 -39.60 -30.36 11.31
CA PRO A 17 -40.30 -30.91 12.47
C PRO A 17 -39.49 -32.06 13.10
N GLY A 18 -39.58 -32.18 14.42
CA GLY A 18 -38.73 -33.06 15.20
C GLY A 18 -39.07 -34.56 15.12
N ARG A 19 -38.14 -35.38 15.60
CA ARG A 19 -38.40 -36.75 16.02
C ARG A 19 -37.57 -37.08 17.26
N SER A 20 -38.23 -37.51 18.33
CA SER A 20 -37.58 -37.98 19.54
C SER A 20 -36.79 -39.26 19.30
N HIS A 21 -35.60 -39.41 19.90
CA HIS A 21 -35.16 -40.64 20.59
C HIS A 21 -33.89 -40.37 21.41
N GLN A 22 -33.98 -40.48 22.74
CA GLN A 22 -32.88 -41.03 23.56
C GLN A 22 -32.80 -42.56 23.32
N PRO A 23 -31.74 -43.30 23.74
CA PRO A 23 -30.63 -42.91 24.62
C PRO A 23 -29.22 -43.33 24.12
N ALA A 24 -28.16 -42.94 24.84
CA ALA A 24 -27.11 -43.85 25.39
C ALA A 24 -25.91 -43.07 25.95
N LYS A 25 -25.42 -43.45 27.14
CA LYS A 25 -24.12 -43.03 27.67
C LYS A 25 -23.07 -44.06 27.26
N THR A 26 -22.00 -43.66 26.59
CA THR A 26 -20.74 -44.43 26.54
C THR A 26 -19.55 -43.48 26.45
N SER A 27 -18.69 -43.50 27.47
CA SER A 27 -17.42 -42.78 27.49
C SER A 27 -16.38 -43.48 26.62
N PRO A 28 -15.60 -42.78 25.79
CA PRO A 28 -14.41 -43.35 25.17
C PRO A 28 -13.25 -43.45 26.21
N PRO A 29 -12.44 -44.53 26.20
CA PRO A 29 -11.30 -44.65 27.09
C PRO A 29 -10.12 -43.77 26.62
N GLN A 30 -9.42 -43.15 27.57
CA GLN A 30 -8.11 -42.55 27.31
C GLN A 30 -7.07 -43.66 27.05
N THR A 31 -6.47 -43.66 25.87
CA THR A 31 -5.28 -44.47 25.58
C THR A 31 -4.09 -43.57 25.30
N SER A 32 -3.20 -43.44 26.29
CA SER A 32 -1.94 -42.70 26.16
C SER A 32 -0.98 -43.40 25.17
N PRO A 33 -0.29 -42.66 24.29
CA PRO A 33 0.74 -43.25 23.44
C PRO A 33 1.99 -43.64 24.23
N PRO A 34 2.69 -44.72 23.87
CA PRO A 34 3.90 -45.17 24.57
C PRO A 34 5.11 -44.28 24.30
N ARG A 35 5.88 -44.06 25.36
CA ARG A 35 7.10 -43.25 25.40
C ARG A 35 8.29 -43.98 24.75
N THR A 36 8.65 -43.64 23.52
CA THR A 36 9.84 -44.18 22.85
C THR A 36 11.13 -43.51 23.33
N THR A 37 12.11 -44.31 23.75
CA THR A 37 13.44 -43.86 24.19
C THR A 37 14.40 -43.62 23.02
N PRO A 38 15.35 -42.67 23.12
CA PRO A 38 16.32 -42.39 22.07
C PRO A 38 17.48 -43.41 22.03
N PRO A 39 17.93 -43.86 20.83
CA PRO A 39 19.08 -44.74 20.71
C PRO A 39 20.43 -44.01 20.84
N LYS A 40 21.42 -44.74 21.38
CA LYS A 40 22.79 -44.29 21.68
C LYS A 40 23.61 -43.85 20.47
N ARG A 41 24.26 -42.69 20.65
CA ARG A 41 25.64 -42.32 20.29
C ARG A 41 26.58 -43.45 19.81
N ALA A 42 27.15 -43.28 18.62
CA ALA A 42 28.44 -43.83 18.15
C ALA A 42 29.09 -42.73 17.27
N ALA A 43 30.22 -42.11 17.65
CA ALA A 43 31.62 -42.60 17.57
C ALA A 43 32.32 -42.09 16.29
N ASN A 44 33.23 -41.11 16.45
CA ASN A 44 34.03 -40.49 15.38
C ASN A 44 35.21 -41.37 14.95
N PRO A 45 35.60 -41.36 13.66
CA PRO A 45 36.97 -41.56 13.18
C PRO A 45 37.66 -40.21 12.81
N PRO A 46 39.00 -40.20 12.59
CA PRO A 46 39.82 -39.04 12.97
C PRO A 46 40.30 -38.11 11.84
N ALA A 47 40.91 -37.00 12.28
CA ALA A 47 41.42 -35.89 11.48
C ALA A 47 42.53 -36.25 10.47
N THR A 48 42.51 -35.55 9.33
CA THR A 48 43.62 -35.44 8.37
C THR A 48 44.14 -33.99 8.29
N LYS A 49 45.42 -33.85 7.90
CA LYS A 49 46.25 -32.68 8.22
C LYS A 49 46.20 -31.58 7.15
N HIS A 50 46.33 -30.32 7.59
CA HIS A 50 46.71 -29.18 6.74
C HIS A 50 48.04 -29.40 6.00
N PRO A 51 48.21 -28.70 4.87
CA PRO A 51 49.45 -27.95 4.67
C PRO A 51 49.24 -26.50 4.18
N ARG A 52 49.71 -25.56 5.02
CA ARG A 52 50.51 -24.35 4.72
C ARG A 52 50.17 -23.45 3.50
N HIS A 53 49.88 -22.19 3.81
CA HIS A 53 50.15 -21.01 2.98
C HIS A 53 51.62 -20.94 2.50
N PRO A 54 51.85 -20.19 1.40
CA PRO A 54 52.69 -19.01 1.52
C PRO A 54 52.00 -17.72 1.04
N SER A 55 52.44 -16.58 1.60
CA SER A 55 52.03 -15.21 1.23
C SER A 55 53.17 -14.50 0.45
N PRO A 56 53.20 -13.16 0.24
CA PRO A 56 52.89 -12.57 -1.07
C PRO A 56 54.05 -11.76 -1.68
N ALA A 57 53.91 -11.30 -2.94
CA ALA A 57 54.87 -10.38 -3.56
C ALA A 57 54.27 -9.41 -4.60
N THR A 58 54.42 -8.11 -4.33
CA THR A 58 54.73 -6.97 -5.24
C THR A 58 53.92 -6.69 -6.54
N ASN A 59 53.23 -5.54 -6.54
CA ASN A 59 53.07 -4.58 -7.65
C ASN A 59 54.40 -3.80 -7.93
N PRO A 60 54.53 -2.86 -8.91
CA PRO A 60 53.73 -2.49 -10.12
C PRO A 60 54.65 -2.67 -11.39
N PRO A 61 54.81 -1.79 -12.44
CA PRO A 61 54.02 -0.67 -13.00
C PRO A 61 53.89 -0.56 -14.56
N ALA A 62 52.91 0.25 -14.99
CA ALA A 62 52.89 1.23 -16.11
C ALA A 62 53.11 0.90 -17.63
N ALA A 63 52.17 1.46 -18.41
CA ALA A 63 52.30 2.11 -19.74
C ALA A 63 52.46 1.29 -21.06
N THR A 64 51.56 1.52 -22.03
CA THR A 64 51.80 2.35 -23.26
C THR A 64 50.82 2.04 -24.43
N ALA A 65 50.26 3.11 -25.03
CA ALA A 65 49.65 3.31 -26.37
C ALA A 65 49.20 2.16 -27.32
N THR A 66 47.93 2.29 -27.80
CA THR A 66 47.39 2.33 -29.20
C THR A 66 48.29 2.07 -30.44
N PRO A 67 47.74 1.83 -31.68
CA PRO A 67 46.35 1.49 -32.10
C PRO A 67 46.20 0.48 -33.30
N ARG A 68 44.93 0.24 -33.72
CA ARG A 68 44.45 0.03 -35.12
C ARG A 68 44.74 -1.29 -35.87
N ALA A 69 43.66 -2.02 -36.20
CA ALA A 69 43.51 -2.79 -37.45
C ALA A 69 42.02 -2.91 -37.83
N ASN A 70 41.69 -2.86 -39.13
CA ASN A 70 40.31 -2.86 -39.63
C ASN A 70 39.74 -4.29 -39.75
N PRO A 71 38.42 -4.51 -39.54
CA PRO A 71 37.73 -5.70 -40.05
C PRO A 71 37.42 -5.57 -41.56
N PRO A 72 37.48 -6.65 -42.35
CA PRO A 72 37.16 -6.63 -43.77
C PRO A 72 35.65 -6.71 -44.06
N SER A 73 35.25 -6.17 -45.22
CA SER A 73 33.86 -6.15 -45.73
C SER A 73 33.27 -7.54 -45.99
N PRO A 74 31.93 -7.71 -45.93
CA PRO A 74 31.27 -9.01 -45.98
C PRO A 74 31.21 -9.63 -47.39
N GLN A 75 31.35 -10.95 -47.46
CA GLN A 75 31.13 -11.73 -48.68
C GLN A 75 29.65 -11.86 -49.05
N LYS A 76 29.39 -11.86 -50.35
CA LYS A 76 28.06 -11.95 -50.99
C LYS A 76 27.84 -13.37 -51.51
N ALA A 77 26.85 -14.09 -50.96
CA ALA A 77 26.41 -15.42 -51.42
C ALA A 77 24.89 -15.59 -51.11
N PRO A 78 24.18 -16.61 -51.63
CA PRO A 78 23.16 -16.34 -52.65
C PRO A 78 21.72 -16.52 -52.17
N ALA A 79 20.77 -16.06 -52.99
CA ALA A 79 19.35 -16.26 -52.78
C ALA A 79 18.97 -17.75 -52.78
N SER A 80 18.08 -18.13 -51.85
CA SER A 80 17.34 -19.38 -51.90
C SER A 80 15.86 -19.10 -51.63
N GLN A 81 14.99 -19.58 -52.52
CA GLN A 81 13.54 -19.41 -52.42
C GLN A 81 12.94 -20.51 -51.55
N ALA A 82 12.07 -20.14 -50.61
CA ALA A 82 11.18 -21.06 -49.91
C ALA A 82 9.81 -20.40 -49.69
N SER A 83 8.75 -21.21 -49.73
CA SER A 83 7.35 -20.80 -49.89
C SER A 83 6.73 -20.06 -48.69
N PRO A 84 5.66 -19.27 -48.90
CA PRO A 84 4.95 -18.58 -47.82
C PRO A 84 4.10 -19.56 -46.99
N GLY A 85 4.36 -19.62 -45.69
CA GLY A 85 3.43 -20.17 -44.71
C GLY A 85 2.43 -19.10 -44.23
N PRO A 86 1.22 -19.48 -43.77
CA PRO A 86 0.23 -18.51 -43.30
C PRO A 86 0.70 -17.86 -42.00
N THR A 87 1.07 -16.57 -42.06
CA THR A 87 1.35 -15.76 -40.88
C THR A 87 0.07 -15.49 -40.11
N ASN A 88 -0.11 -16.21 -39.01
CA ASN A 88 -1.11 -15.91 -38.00
C ASN A 88 -0.82 -14.49 -37.45
N PRO A 89 -1.74 -13.52 -37.54
CA PRO A 89 -1.47 -12.16 -37.07
C PRO A 89 -1.26 -12.16 -35.57
N ALA A 90 -0.14 -11.58 -35.12
CA ALA A 90 0.11 -11.36 -33.72
C ALA A 90 -1.01 -10.51 -33.11
N PRO A 91 -1.42 -10.77 -31.85
CA PRO A 91 -2.40 -9.91 -31.19
C PRO A 91 -1.82 -8.50 -31.09
N VAL A 92 -2.45 -7.55 -31.79
CA VAL A 92 -2.09 -6.14 -31.71
C VAL A 92 -2.27 -5.73 -30.26
N ALA A 93 -1.17 -5.34 -29.61
CA ALA A 93 -1.22 -4.80 -28.26
C ALA A 93 -2.07 -3.52 -28.30
N GLU A 94 -3.28 -3.62 -27.78
CA GLU A 94 -4.23 -2.51 -27.69
C GLU A 94 -3.64 -1.47 -26.75
N ALA A 95 -2.96 -0.47 -27.32
CA ALA A 95 -2.36 0.62 -26.59
C ALA A 95 -3.48 1.42 -25.90
N VAL A 96 -3.66 1.16 -24.61
CA VAL A 96 -4.60 1.88 -23.75
C VAL A 96 -4.26 3.36 -23.83
N SER A 97 -5.05 4.09 -24.61
CA SER A 97 -4.90 5.54 -24.74
C SER A 97 -5.18 6.17 -23.38
N PRO A 98 -4.39 7.16 -22.93
CA PRO A 98 -4.65 7.81 -21.66
C PRO A 98 -6.07 8.40 -21.67
N PRO A 99 -6.78 8.38 -20.52
CA PRO A 99 -8.14 8.90 -20.44
C PRO A 99 -8.15 10.37 -20.87
N VAL A 100 -9.13 10.73 -21.70
CA VAL A 100 -9.27 12.09 -22.23
C VAL A 100 -9.56 13.05 -21.07
N ALA A 101 -8.50 13.67 -20.55
CA ALA A 101 -8.60 14.59 -19.44
C ALA A 101 -9.47 15.79 -19.85
N SER A 102 -10.59 15.97 -19.16
CA SER A 102 -11.30 17.24 -19.18
C SER A 102 -10.35 18.30 -18.62
N SER A 103 -10.12 19.40 -19.34
CA SER A 103 -9.06 20.37 -19.06
C SER A 103 -9.36 21.29 -17.86
N ARG A 104 -9.63 20.70 -16.70
CA ARG A 104 -9.71 21.36 -15.40
C ARG A 104 -8.31 21.81 -15.00
N ASN A 105 -8.12 23.11 -14.76
CA ASN A 105 -6.84 23.65 -14.31
C ASN A 105 -6.84 23.72 -12.78
N LEU A 106 -6.39 22.64 -12.13
CA LEU A 106 -6.41 22.51 -10.67
C LEU A 106 -5.59 23.60 -9.98
N GLN A 107 -4.46 24.02 -10.55
CA GLN A 107 -3.66 25.11 -9.98
C GLN A 107 -4.46 26.42 -9.93
N SER A 108 -5.18 26.76 -11.01
CA SER A 108 -6.00 27.98 -11.06
C SER A 108 -7.12 27.98 -10.01
N GLU A 109 -7.66 26.81 -9.66
CA GLU A 109 -8.66 26.67 -8.60
C GLU A 109 -8.03 26.80 -7.22
N ILE A 110 -6.89 26.12 -6.97
CA ILE A 110 -6.08 26.29 -5.76
C ILE A 110 -5.76 27.77 -5.56
N ASP A 111 -5.32 28.47 -6.60
CA ASP A 111 -4.93 29.89 -6.55
C ASP A 111 -6.11 30.81 -6.20
N GLN A 112 -7.33 30.50 -6.64
CA GLN A 112 -8.54 31.29 -6.36
C GLN A 112 -9.08 31.14 -4.92
N ILE A 113 -8.81 30.01 -4.25
CA ILE A 113 -9.30 29.77 -2.88
C ILE A 113 -8.64 30.73 -1.87
N PRO A 114 -9.39 31.42 -0.99
CA PRO A 114 -8.78 32.26 0.04
C PRO A 114 -7.98 31.42 1.05
N SER A 115 -7.01 32.05 1.73
CA SER A 115 -6.26 31.39 2.82
C SER A 115 -7.20 30.88 3.91
N GLY A 116 -7.04 29.63 4.33
CA GLY A 116 -7.94 28.90 5.22
C GLY A 116 -9.20 28.34 4.55
N GLY A 117 -9.39 28.56 3.24
CA GLY A 117 -10.53 28.07 2.48
C GLY A 117 -10.50 26.56 2.21
N THR A 118 -11.60 26.05 1.64
CA THR A 118 -11.75 24.64 1.25
C THR A 118 -11.98 24.53 -0.24
N LEU A 119 -11.18 23.72 -0.94
CA LEU A 119 -11.43 23.26 -2.29
C LEU A 119 -12.01 21.84 -2.23
N GLN A 120 -13.21 21.67 -2.78
CA GLN A 120 -13.78 20.35 -3.01
C GLN A 120 -13.76 20.06 -4.52
N LEU A 121 -13.24 18.90 -4.90
CA LEU A 121 -13.22 18.47 -6.29
C LEU A 121 -14.50 17.71 -6.63
N ASP A 122 -15.28 18.21 -7.59
CA ASP A 122 -16.57 17.62 -7.99
C ASP A 122 -16.45 16.18 -8.54
N GLU A 123 -17.14 15.23 -7.92
CA GLU A 123 -17.15 13.76 -8.17
C GLU A 123 -17.32 13.29 -9.64
N GLY A 124 -17.61 14.20 -10.59
CA GLY A 124 -17.79 13.89 -12.01
C GLY A 124 -16.50 13.57 -12.78
N LEU A 125 -15.32 13.84 -12.22
CA LEU A 125 -14.02 13.48 -12.81
C LEU A 125 -13.29 12.46 -11.93
N GLN A 126 -12.61 11.49 -12.55
CA GLN A 126 -11.78 10.51 -11.81
C GLN A 126 -10.30 10.92 -11.73
N TYR A 127 -9.84 11.74 -12.68
CA TYR A 127 -8.44 12.10 -12.86
C TYR A 127 -8.29 13.60 -13.12
N VAL A 128 -7.32 14.23 -12.45
CA VAL A 128 -6.98 15.64 -12.62
C VAL A 128 -5.46 15.76 -12.77
N ALA A 129 -5.01 16.50 -13.79
CA ALA A 129 -3.60 16.66 -14.08
C ALA A 129 -2.94 17.65 -13.10
N GLY A 130 -1.76 17.27 -12.60
CA GLY A 130 -0.77 18.13 -11.98
C GLY A 130 0.42 18.39 -12.93
N PRO A 131 1.59 18.81 -12.41
CA PRO A 131 1.88 19.02 -10.99
C PRO A 131 1.12 20.24 -10.39
N VAL A 132 0.96 20.28 -9.06
CA VAL A 132 0.31 21.40 -8.36
C VAL A 132 1.05 21.83 -7.09
N VAL A 133 0.95 23.11 -6.76
CA VAL A 133 1.60 23.76 -5.61
C VAL A 133 0.56 24.38 -4.69
N ILE A 134 0.56 23.94 -3.42
CA ILE A 134 -0.24 24.50 -2.34
C ILE A 134 0.63 25.49 -1.57
N GLY A 135 0.49 26.78 -1.92
CA GLY A 135 1.26 27.89 -1.37
C GLY A 135 0.62 28.62 -0.18
N LYS A 136 -0.43 28.06 0.43
CA LYS A 136 -1.21 28.71 1.50
C LYS A 136 -1.98 27.68 2.34
N PRO A 137 -2.38 28.03 3.58
CA PRO A 137 -3.29 27.23 4.37
C PRO A 137 -4.59 26.94 3.61
N MET A 138 -5.02 25.68 3.53
CA MET A 138 -6.31 25.28 2.93
C MET A 138 -6.68 23.83 3.25
N THR A 139 -7.95 23.48 3.01
CA THR A 139 -8.41 22.08 2.93
C THR A 139 -8.65 21.69 1.48
N LEU A 140 -8.18 20.50 1.08
CA LEU A 140 -8.44 19.87 -0.22
C LEU A 140 -9.20 18.55 0.01
N ILE A 141 -10.41 18.48 -0.55
CA ILE A 141 -11.29 17.29 -0.50
C ILE A 141 -11.40 16.75 -1.92
N GLY A 142 -10.85 15.57 -2.19
CA GLY A 142 -10.75 15.03 -3.54
C GLY A 142 -11.96 14.27 -4.05
N GLY A 143 -12.85 13.76 -3.18
CA GLY A 143 -13.98 12.93 -3.64
C GLY A 143 -13.55 11.61 -4.30
N GLY A 144 -12.43 11.04 -3.87
CA GLY A 144 -11.81 9.84 -4.46
C GLY A 144 -10.98 10.10 -5.72
N MET A 145 -10.77 11.37 -6.11
CA MET A 145 -10.01 11.71 -7.33
C MET A 145 -8.53 11.35 -7.27
N VAL A 146 -7.97 11.06 -8.45
CA VAL A 146 -6.54 10.93 -8.67
C VAL A 146 -5.95 12.23 -9.22
N ILE A 147 -5.10 12.89 -8.43
CA ILE A 147 -4.17 13.93 -8.92
C ILE A 147 -2.95 13.20 -9.48
N TRP A 148 -2.64 13.41 -10.76
CA TRP A 148 -1.55 12.68 -11.43
C TRP A 148 -0.63 13.60 -12.22
N ALA A 149 0.66 13.25 -12.29
CA ALA A 149 1.61 13.90 -13.19
C ALA A 149 2.67 12.90 -13.71
N ALA A 150 3.27 13.23 -14.86
CA ALA A 150 4.45 12.54 -15.35
C ALA A 150 5.73 13.03 -14.63
N ASP A 151 5.77 14.33 -14.31
CA ASP A 151 6.89 14.97 -13.61
C ASP A 151 6.75 14.93 -12.09
N GLU A 152 7.89 14.90 -11.40
CA GLU A 152 8.01 14.94 -9.94
C GLU A 152 8.38 16.36 -9.46
N PRO A 153 7.81 16.88 -8.35
CA PRO A 153 6.72 16.31 -7.54
C PRO A 153 5.33 16.49 -8.16
N VAL A 154 4.41 15.55 -7.92
CA VAL A 154 3.00 15.67 -8.35
C VAL A 154 2.26 16.73 -7.52
N VAL A 155 2.50 16.78 -6.20
CA VAL A 155 1.96 17.78 -5.28
C VAL A 155 3.08 18.33 -4.39
N THR A 156 3.21 19.66 -4.34
CA THR A 156 4.15 20.35 -3.45
C THR A 156 3.38 21.23 -2.46
N ILE A 157 3.67 21.09 -1.15
CA ILE A 157 3.11 21.92 -0.08
C ILE A 157 4.20 22.84 0.46
N ASN A 158 4.11 24.13 0.17
CA ASN A 158 5.13 25.10 0.54
C ASN A 158 4.95 25.62 1.97
N THR A 159 3.72 25.87 2.43
CA THR A 159 3.47 26.54 3.71
C THR A 159 2.04 26.36 4.25
N GLY A 160 1.90 26.50 5.57
CA GLY A 160 0.64 26.57 6.29
C GLY A 160 0.13 25.23 6.82
N PRO A 161 -0.91 25.23 7.68
CA PRO A 161 -1.68 24.03 7.94
C PRO A 161 -2.48 23.66 6.68
N VAL A 162 -2.26 22.44 6.18
CA VAL A 162 -2.96 21.91 5.00
C VAL A 162 -3.67 20.62 5.37
N SER A 163 -4.92 20.47 4.95
CA SER A 163 -5.68 19.23 5.17
C SER A 163 -5.97 18.57 3.84
N LEU A 164 -5.41 17.38 3.61
CA LEU A 164 -5.67 16.56 2.43
C LEU A 164 -6.64 15.45 2.81
N SER A 165 -7.70 15.27 2.02
CA SER A 165 -8.70 14.23 2.29
C SER A 165 -9.30 13.61 1.04
N ASP A 166 -9.55 12.29 1.11
CA ASP A 166 -10.27 11.50 0.12
C ASP A 166 -9.74 11.72 -1.31
N LEU A 167 -8.44 11.45 -1.50
CA LEU A 167 -7.73 11.70 -2.76
C LEU A 167 -6.55 10.74 -2.94
N ARG A 168 -6.17 10.50 -4.19
CA ARG A 168 -4.98 9.75 -4.57
C ARG A 168 -3.97 10.64 -5.29
N ILE A 169 -2.69 10.51 -4.97
CA ILE A 169 -1.59 11.21 -5.65
C ILE A 169 -0.75 10.16 -6.40
N GLU A 170 -0.70 10.23 -7.73
CA GLU A 170 0.04 9.27 -8.56
C GLU A 170 1.09 9.92 -9.46
N LEU A 171 2.34 9.51 -9.29
CA LEU A 171 3.36 9.71 -10.33
C LEU A 171 3.18 8.62 -11.40
N THR A 172 2.85 9.02 -12.63
CA THR A 172 2.49 8.07 -13.71
C THR A 172 3.65 7.69 -14.61
N ASP A 173 4.66 8.56 -14.75
CA ASP A 173 5.83 8.32 -15.59
C ASP A 173 7.09 8.08 -14.75
N SER A 174 7.27 6.84 -14.30
CA SER A 174 8.54 6.39 -13.76
C SER A 174 9.52 6.15 -14.90
N LYS A 175 10.60 6.96 -14.96
CA LYS A 175 11.68 6.89 -15.96
C LYS A 175 12.10 5.42 -16.21
N PRO A 176 12.40 4.99 -17.45
CA PRO A 176 12.70 3.59 -17.76
C PRO A 176 13.77 3.00 -16.83
N GLY A 177 13.42 1.93 -16.10
CA GLY A 177 14.29 1.28 -15.11
C GLY A 177 14.23 1.85 -13.69
N GLN A 178 13.47 2.91 -13.43
CA GLN A 178 13.11 3.32 -12.08
C GLN A 178 11.92 2.52 -11.56
N HIS A 179 11.93 2.25 -10.26
CA HIS A 179 10.83 1.58 -9.57
C HIS A 179 9.73 2.61 -9.27
N PRO A 180 8.42 2.29 -9.42
CA PRO A 180 7.32 3.28 -9.35
C PRO A 180 7.14 3.97 -7.99
N SER A 181 7.90 3.61 -6.97
CA SER A 181 7.95 4.25 -5.65
C SER A 181 9.16 5.18 -5.43
N THR A 182 10.05 5.39 -6.42
CA THR A 182 11.26 6.20 -6.22
C THR A 182 11.09 7.67 -6.55
N GLY A 183 10.26 8.01 -7.55
CA GLY A 183 10.02 9.41 -7.91
C GLY A 183 9.04 10.08 -6.95
N VAL A 184 9.23 11.37 -6.67
CA VAL A 184 8.48 12.07 -5.61
C VAL A 184 7.04 12.34 -6.06
N ALA A 185 6.06 11.86 -5.30
CA ALA A 185 4.65 12.16 -5.52
C ALA A 185 4.17 13.32 -4.64
N LEU A 186 4.60 13.37 -3.39
CA LEU A 186 4.26 14.43 -2.43
C LEU A 186 5.51 15.01 -1.80
N GLN A 187 5.71 16.32 -1.93
CA GLN A 187 6.79 17.08 -1.28
C GLN A 187 6.22 18.13 -0.33
N ILE A 188 6.85 18.27 0.84
CA ILE A 188 6.58 19.32 1.82
C ILE A 188 7.90 20.04 2.09
N GLU A 189 7.94 21.35 1.79
CA GLU A 189 9.18 22.14 1.82
C GLU A 189 9.48 22.78 3.17
N SER A 190 8.44 23.12 3.94
CA SER A 190 8.55 23.69 5.28
C SER A 190 8.14 22.67 6.34
N ASP A 191 8.29 23.01 7.63
CA ASP A 191 7.61 22.32 8.75
C ASP A 191 6.08 22.58 8.76
N SER A 192 5.45 22.54 7.58
CA SER A 192 4.01 22.68 7.39
C SER A 192 3.26 21.59 8.15
N ASP A 193 2.17 21.96 8.81
CA ASP A 193 1.32 21.01 9.53
C ASP A 193 0.31 20.39 8.55
N VAL A 194 0.67 19.25 7.97
CA VAL A 194 -0.18 18.56 7.00
C VAL A 194 -0.94 17.44 7.66
N THR A 195 -2.27 17.49 7.60
CA THR A 195 -3.15 16.40 8.04
C THR A 195 -3.68 15.62 6.84
N TYR A 196 -3.88 14.31 7.05
CA TYR A 196 -4.31 13.37 6.02
C TYR A 196 -5.54 12.61 6.49
N ARG A 197 -6.45 12.33 5.56
CA ARG A 197 -7.58 11.42 5.77
C ARG A 197 -7.86 10.67 4.48
N ASP A 198 -7.70 9.36 4.49
CA ASP A 198 -7.98 8.51 3.32
C ASP A 198 -7.22 9.03 2.07
N VAL A 199 -5.93 9.34 2.26
CA VAL A 199 -5.02 9.82 1.21
C VAL A 199 -4.14 8.67 0.75
N ALA A 200 -4.28 8.28 -0.52
CA ALA A 200 -3.48 7.25 -1.14
C ALA A 200 -2.34 7.85 -1.98
N ILE A 201 -1.18 7.20 -2.01
CA ILE A 201 -0.01 7.68 -2.76
C ILE A 201 0.65 6.58 -3.59
N ARG A 202 1.15 6.97 -4.76
CA ARG A 202 1.98 6.15 -5.65
C ARG A 202 3.20 6.97 -6.06
N GLY A 203 4.29 6.74 -5.33
CA GLY A 203 5.55 7.45 -5.43
C GLY A 203 6.25 7.51 -4.08
N ALA A 204 7.35 8.25 -4.03
CA ALA A 204 8.05 8.64 -2.80
C ALA A 204 7.41 9.86 -2.14
N THR A 205 7.76 10.07 -0.88
CA THR A 205 7.33 11.20 -0.04
C THR A 205 8.55 11.97 0.44
N GLN A 206 8.51 13.29 0.36
CA GLN A 206 9.54 14.19 0.91
C GLN A 206 8.91 15.15 1.91
N GLY A 207 9.55 15.32 3.08
CA GLY A 207 9.05 16.18 4.17
C GLY A 207 7.90 15.60 5.01
N VAL A 208 7.26 14.51 4.58
CA VAL A 208 6.21 13.84 5.36
C VAL A 208 6.82 13.16 6.60
N LYS A 209 6.29 13.49 7.79
CA LYS A 209 6.71 12.93 9.07
C LYS A 209 6.38 11.43 9.11
N GLU A 210 7.22 10.61 9.75
CA GLU A 210 7.00 9.15 9.91
C GLU A 210 6.89 8.33 8.60
N GLU A 211 7.05 8.96 7.43
CA GLU A 211 7.01 8.35 6.07
C GLU A 211 8.40 8.33 5.41
N LYS A 212 9.45 8.28 6.23
CA LYS A 212 10.84 8.32 5.81
C LYS A 212 11.26 6.98 5.19
N GLY A 213 12.52 6.85 4.79
CA GLY A 213 13.10 5.58 4.36
C GLY A 213 12.72 5.09 2.96
N PRO A 214 13.33 3.99 2.50
CA PRO A 214 13.12 3.44 1.17
C PRO A 214 11.84 2.61 1.09
N TRP A 215 11.06 2.83 0.04
CA TRP A 215 9.89 2.00 -0.27
C TRP A 215 10.19 1.09 -1.47
N ARG A 216 9.89 -0.21 -1.34
CA ARG A 216 9.96 -1.22 -2.41
C ARG A 216 8.74 -2.16 -2.31
N TYR A 217 7.80 -1.99 -3.22
CA TYR A 217 6.58 -2.80 -3.31
C TYR A 217 6.07 -2.75 -4.76
N PRO A 218 5.44 -3.81 -5.29
CA PRO A 218 4.97 -3.83 -6.66
C PRO A 218 3.80 -2.85 -6.81
N ALA A 219 3.74 -2.07 -7.90
CA ALA A 219 2.54 -1.29 -8.21
C ALA A 219 1.35 -2.18 -8.62
N LYS A 220 1.64 -3.37 -9.15
CA LYS A 220 0.64 -4.35 -9.61
C LYS A 220 1.15 -5.77 -9.39
N LEU A 221 0.25 -6.66 -9.00
CA LEU A 221 0.44 -8.10 -8.90
C LEU A 221 -0.46 -8.80 -9.91
N GLU A 222 0.16 -9.52 -10.84
CA GLU A 222 -0.51 -10.32 -11.85
C GLU A 222 -0.35 -11.81 -11.51
N LEU A 223 -1.38 -12.39 -10.90
CA LEU A 223 -1.43 -13.82 -10.55
C LEU A 223 -1.62 -14.72 -11.78
N GLY A 224 -1.80 -14.15 -12.97
CA GLY A 224 -2.06 -14.87 -14.21
C GLY A 224 -3.28 -15.78 -14.13
N LEU A 225 -3.06 -17.06 -14.46
CA LEU A 225 -4.06 -18.12 -14.47
C LEU A 225 -3.70 -19.19 -13.43
N LEU A 226 -4.53 -19.33 -12.40
CA LEU A 226 -4.37 -20.29 -11.30
C LEU A 226 -5.34 -21.47 -11.46
N GLU A 227 -5.06 -22.60 -10.82
CA GLU A 227 -5.99 -23.74 -10.75
C GLU A 227 -7.13 -23.44 -9.77
N GLY A 228 -8.37 -23.77 -10.15
CA GLY A 228 -9.52 -23.65 -9.27
C GLY A 228 -9.50 -24.65 -8.11
N ASN A 229 -10.31 -24.35 -7.10
CA ASN A 229 -10.63 -25.20 -5.95
C ASN A 229 -9.42 -25.59 -5.06
N ARG A 230 -8.32 -24.82 -5.10
CA ARG A 230 -7.12 -25.03 -4.28
C ARG A 230 -6.67 -23.73 -3.59
N PRO A 231 -6.11 -23.80 -2.37
CA PRO A 231 -5.52 -22.64 -1.72
C PRO A 231 -4.15 -22.32 -2.33
N TYR A 232 -3.75 -21.05 -2.27
CA TYR A 232 -2.42 -20.59 -2.63
C TYR A 232 -1.83 -19.75 -1.50
N GLU A 233 -0.54 -19.97 -1.22
CA GLU A 233 0.28 -19.07 -0.41
C GLU A 233 1.43 -18.58 -1.28
N PHE A 234 1.56 -17.27 -1.45
CA PHE A 234 2.58 -16.65 -2.29
C PHE A 234 3.48 -15.75 -1.46
N ARG A 235 4.78 -15.71 -1.76
CA ARG A 235 5.73 -14.83 -1.06
C ARG A 235 5.85 -13.48 -1.73
N LEU A 236 5.87 -12.42 -0.94
CA LEU A 236 6.25 -11.08 -1.36
C LEU A 236 7.39 -10.61 -0.45
N ARG A 237 8.46 -10.12 -1.06
CA ARG A 237 9.59 -9.49 -0.37
C ARG A 237 9.47 -7.99 -0.57
N ILE A 238 9.11 -7.26 0.48
CA ILE A 238 8.84 -5.82 0.41
C ILE A 238 9.79 -5.05 1.33
N VAL A 239 10.04 -3.78 1.00
CA VAL A 239 10.73 -2.84 1.88
C VAL A 239 9.77 -1.69 2.20
N THR A 240 9.55 -1.47 3.48
CA THR A 240 8.69 -0.43 4.03
C THR A 240 9.55 0.66 4.65
N GLY A 241 9.14 1.92 4.50
CA GLY A 241 9.82 3.05 5.12
C GLY A 241 9.40 3.33 6.57
N THR A 242 8.37 2.62 7.06
CA THR A 242 7.79 2.81 8.39
C THR A 242 6.94 1.59 8.75
N ASP A 243 6.58 1.46 10.03
CA ASP A 243 5.64 0.46 10.52
C ASP A 243 4.27 0.59 9.85
N CYS A 244 3.76 -0.50 9.29
CA CYS A 244 2.54 -0.48 8.48
C CYS A 244 1.69 -1.74 8.65
N LYS A 245 0.45 -1.65 8.17
CA LYS A 245 -0.51 -2.75 8.11
C LYS A 245 -0.83 -3.09 6.66
N LEU A 246 -0.67 -4.36 6.31
CA LEU A 246 -1.09 -4.92 5.02
C LEU A 246 -2.55 -5.39 5.09
N GLN A 247 -3.36 -4.93 4.14
CA GLN A 247 -4.77 -5.26 4.02
C GLN A 247 -5.12 -5.63 2.58
N SER A 248 -6.05 -6.57 2.39
CA SER A 248 -6.68 -6.84 1.10
C SER A 248 -8.09 -6.26 1.08
N GLU A 249 -8.50 -5.67 -0.03
CA GLU A 249 -9.91 -5.34 -0.30
C GLU A 249 -10.64 -6.49 -1.02
N VAL A 250 -9.90 -7.48 -1.52
CA VAL A 250 -10.48 -8.68 -2.13
C VAL A 250 -10.88 -9.67 -1.03
N ALA A 251 -12.17 -9.95 -0.93
CA ALA A 251 -12.74 -10.84 0.08
C ALA A 251 -12.06 -12.23 0.12
N GLY A 252 -11.62 -12.63 1.31
CA GLY A 252 -10.96 -13.91 1.56
C GLY A 252 -9.45 -13.92 1.32
N ILE A 253 -8.91 -13.00 0.53
CA ILE A 253 -7.46 -12.84 0.36
C ILE A 253 -6.89 -12.13 1.60
N ALA A 254 -5.76 -12.59 2.12
CA ALA A 254 -5.17 -12.08 3.35
C ALA A 254 -3.64 -12.06 3.31
N PHE A 255 -3.02 -11.23 4.16
CA PHE A 255 -1.58 -11.23 4.41
C PHE A 255 -1.25 -11.95 5.73
N ASP A 256 -0.06 -12.54 5.78
CA ASP A 256 0.54 -13.13 6.99
C ASP A 256 2.07 -12.90 6.98
N PRO A 257 2.62 -12.08 7.89
CA PRO A 257 1.92 -11.26 8.88
C PRO A 257 1.12 -10.11 8.24
N GLN A 258 0.11 -9.60 8.96
CA GLN A 258 -0.62 -8.39 8.57
C GLN A 258 0.05 -7.08 9.01
N HIS A 259 0.94 -7.12 10.00
CA HIS A 259 1.70 -5.95 10.45
C HIS A 259 3.17 -6.19 10.09
N VAL A 260 3.79 -5.16 9.53
CA VAL A 260 5.16 -5.19 9.01
C VAL A 260 5.88 -3.98 9.55
N SER A 261 6.99 -4.21 10.26
CA SER A 261 7.84 -3.14 10.76
C SER A 261 8.58 -2.43 9.64
N GLU A 262 9.17 -1.26 9.92
CA GLU A 262 10.11 -0.59 9.03
C GLU A 262 11.23 -1.54 8.54
N GLY A 263 11.57 -1.45 7.25
CA GLY A 263 12.67 -2.19 6.63
C GLY A 263 12.25 -3.33 5.71
N ALA A 264 13.15 -4.29 5.49
CA ALA A 264 12.91 -5.45 4.63
C ALA A 264 12.08 -6.52 5.34
N SER A 265 11.03 -7.04 4.69
CA SER A 265 10.19 -8.13 5.22
C SER A 265 9.68 -9.07 4.13
N GLU A 266 9.65 -10.38 4.43
CA GLU A 266 8.98 -11.39 3.61
C GLU A 266 7.59 -11.67 4.21
N VAL A 267 6.55 -11.54 3.39
CA VAL A 267 5.14 -11.76 3.79
C VAL A 267 4.45 -12.74 2.86
N LEU A 268 3.47 -13.48 3.39
CA LEU A 268 2.66 -14.42 2.63
C LEU A 268 1.34 -13.76 2.22
N LEU A 269 1.06 -13.74 0.92
CA LEU A 269 -0.28 -13.48 0.37
C LEU A 269 -1.03 -14.81 0.25
N LYS A 270 -2.05 -14.98 1.09
CA LYS A 270 -2.88 -16.18 1.16
C LYS A 270 -4.16 -15.98 0.36
N ILE A 271 -4.44 -16.89 -0.56
CA ILE A 271 -5.66 -16.94 -1.37
C ILE A 271 -6.38 -18.25 -1.03
N PRO A 272 -7.66 -18.20 -0.61
CA PRO A 272 -8.41 -19.39 -0.26
C PRO A 272 -8.78 -20.18 -1.53
N PRO A 273 -9.30 -21.41 -1.40
CA PRO A 273 -9.86 -22.15 -2.53
C PRO A 273 -11.01 -21.34 -3.17
N LEU A 274 -10.77 -20.83 -4.39
CA LEU A 274 -11.78 -20.13 -5.19
C LEU A 274 -12.28 -21.06 -6.30
N LYS A 275 -13.54 -20.91 -6.70
CA LYS A 275 -14.11 -21.73 -7.79
C LYS A 275 -13.41 -21.45 -9.11
N GLU A 276 -13.45 -22.43 -10.00
CA GLU A 276 -13.16 -22.27 -11.43
C GLU A 276 -13.93 -21.07 -12.01
N ASP A 277 -13.38 -20.42 -13.04
CA ASP A 277 -13.87 -19.18 -13.67
C ASP A 277 -13.97 -17.94 -12.76
N THR A 278 -13.58 -18.03 -11.48
CA THR A 278 -13.49 -16.86 -10.59
C THR A 278 -12.41 -15.89 -11.08
N ARG A 279 -12.77 -14.62 -11.27
CA ARG A 279 -11.83 -13.53 -11.58
C ARG A 279 -11.47 -12.77 -10.31
N ILE A 280 -10.18 -12.72 -10.00
CA ILE A 280 -9.63 -11.84 -8.97
C ILE A 280 -9.40 -10.46 -9.61
N ARG A 281 -10.00 -9.42 -9.04
CA ARG A 281 -9.71 -8.01 -9.31
C ARG A 281 -9.99 -7.20 -8.05
N GLY A 282 -9.04 -6.39 -7.62
CA GLY A 282 -9.19 -5.47 -6.50
C GLY A 282 -7.84 -4.89 -6.09
N GLN A 283 -7.75 -4.38 -4.87
CA GLN A 283 -6.54 -3.74 -4.36
C GLN A 283 -6.01 -4.45 -3.12
N LEU A 284 -4.69 -4.38 -2.95
CA LEU A 284 -4.01 -4.61 -1.69
C LEU A 284 -3.47 -3.26 -1.21
N VAL A 285 -3.66 -2.95 0.07
CA VAL A 285 -3.34 -1.66 0.65
C VAL A 285 -2.29 -1.83 1.75
N ILE A 286 -1.20 -1.10 1.62
CA ILE A 286 -0.22 -0.88 2.68
C ILE A 286 -0.65 0.40 3.40
N LYS A 287 -1.26 0.26 4.58
CA LYS A 287 -1.75 1.36 5.41
C LYS A 287 -0.68 1.76 6.42
N THR A 288 -0.28 3.03 6.43
CA THR A 288 0.49 3.60 7.55
C THR A 288 -0.45 4.39 8.47
N LYS A 289 0.12 5.20 9.37
CA LYS A 289 -0.63 6.16 10.20
C LYS A 289 -1.17 7.35 9.40
N GLN A 290 -0.55 7.70 8.27
CA GLN A 290 -0.83 8.94 7.52
C GLN A 290 -1.26 8.70 6.07
N LEU A 291 -0.69 7.70 5.40
CA LEU A 291 -0.87 7.47 3.96
C LEU A 291 -1.15 6.00 3.65
N ASP A 292 -1.98 5.77 2.64
CA ASP A 292 -2.19 4.47 2.04
C ASP A 292 -1.31 4.31 0.79
N ARG A 293 -0.75 3.13 0.55
CA ARG A 293 -0.12 2.76 -0.72
C ARG A 293 -0.85 1.57 -1.32
N VAL A 294 -1.23 1.69 -2.58
CA VAL A 294 -2.15 0.76 -3.25
C VAL A 294 -1.43 -0.07 -4.30
N ILE A 295 -1.64 -1.38 -4.26
CA ILE A 295 -1.16 -2.39 -5.21
C ILE A 295 -2.36 -2.98 -5.93
N ASP A 296 -2.39 -2.88 -7.26
CA ASP A 296 -3.44 -3.48 -8.07
C ASP A 296 -3.28 -5.01 -8.12
N LEU A 297 -4.31 -5.77 -7.75
CA LEU A 297 -4.31 -7.24 -7.80
C LEU A 297 -5.21 -7.76 -8.93
N THR A 298 -4.66 -8.64 -9.78
CA THR A 298 -5.43 -9.29 -10.85
C THR A 298 -5.08 -10.77 -11.00
N GLY A 299 -6.07 -11.60 -11.32
CA GLY A 299 -5.89 -13.03 -11.57
C GLY A 299 -7.15 -13.72 -12.06
N ARG A 300 -7.05 -14.98 -12.52
CA ARG A 300 -8.20 -15.82 -12.91
C ARG A 300 -8.01 -17.26 -12.46
N MET A 301 -9.09 -17.91 -12.06
CA MET A 301 -9.13 -19.34 -11.77
C MET A 301 -9.51 -20.15 -13.02
N SER A 302 -8.89 -21.31 -13.19
CA SER A 302 -8.98 -22.19 -14.34
C SER A 302 -9.46 -23.59 -13.95
N ASN A 303 -10.19 -24.23 -14.84
CA ASN A 303 -10.54 -25.65 -14.75
C ASN A 303 -9.43 -26.59 -15.28
N SER A 304 -8.38 -26.05 -15.89
CA SER A 304 -7.30 -26.84 -16.47
C SER A 304 -6.22 -27.16 -15.43
N PRO A 305 -5.91 -28.45 -15.16
CA PRO A 305 -4.76 -28.86 -14.35
C PRO A 305 -3.41 -28.66 -15.06
N ASN A 306 -3.43 -28.14 -16.29
CA ASN A 306 -2.26 -27.67 -17.03
C ASN A 306 -2.22 -26.13 -17.11
N ALA A 307 -2.90 -25.44 -16.18
CA ALA A 307 -2.70 -24.00 -16.01
C ALA A 307 -1.19 -23.75 -15.77
N SER A 308 -0.52 -23.17 -16.76
CA SER A 308 0.94 -22.91 -16.74
C SER A 308 1.29 -21.69 -15.89
N GLY A 309 0.59 -21.54 -14.76
CA GLY A 309 0.66 -20.40 -13.87
C GLY A 309 1.50 -20.63 -12.63
N LEU A 310 1.43 -19.64 -11.75
CA LEU A 310 2.20 -19.57 -10.52
C LEU A 310 1.82 -20.69 -9.55
N LYS A 311 2.83 -21.27 -8.89
CA LYS A 311 2.65 -22.32 -7.88
C LYS A 311 2.65 -21.75 -6.48
N THR A 312 1.96 -22.42 -5.57
CA THR A 312 2.06 -22.11 -4.14
C THR A 312 3.52 -22.19 -3.67
N GLY A 313 3.95 -21.22 -2.87
CA GLY A 313 5.33 -21.03 -2.41
C GLY A 313 6.20 -20.15 -3.33
N GLU A 314 5.75 -19.78 -4.54
CA GLU A 314 6.51 -18.89 -5.41
C GLU A 314 6.54 -17.43 -4.92
N ILE A 315 7.58 -16.71 -5.32
CA ILE A 315 7.79 -15.30 -4.99
C ILE A 315 7.15 -14.46 -6.11
N LEU A 316 6.13 -13.66 -5.77
CA LEU A 316 5.46 -12.77 -6.72
C LEU A 316 6.20 -11.45 -6.95
N PHE A 317 6.96 -11.02 -5.94
CA PHE A 317 7.72 -9.78 -5.97
C PHE A 317 8.93 -9.89 -5.06
N GLU A 318 10.07 -9.47 -5.60
CA GLU A 318 11.33 -9.23 -4.91
C GLU A 318 11.98 -8.02 -5.58
N PRO A 319 12.41 -6.98 -4.82
CA PRO A 319 13.09 -5.86 -5.41
C PRO A 319 14.54 -6.25 -5.76
N SER A 320 15.10 -5.67 -6.81
CA SER A 320 16.44 -6.03 -7.31
C SER A 320 17.57 -5.78 -6.31
N ASP A 321 17.34 -4.93 -5.31
CA ASP A 321 18.25 -4.64 -4.19
C ASP A 321 17.97 -5.48 -2.92
N TRP A 322 17.08 -6.47 -2.97
CA TRP A 322 16.67 -7.26 -1.79
C TRP A 322 17.84 -7.79 -0.95
N SER A 323 18.79 -8.47 -1.59
CA SER A 323 19.96 -9.07 -0.92
C SER A 323 20.93 -8.06 -0.29
N THR A 324 20.81 -6.76 -0.57
CA THR A 324 21.59 -5.71 0.10
C THR A 324 20.79 -5.03 1.21
N VAL A 325 19.47 -4.90 1.07
CA VAL A 325 18.60 -4.30 2.10
C VAL A 325 18.30 -5.28 3.25
N SER A 326 18.28 -6.60 3.00
CA SER A 326 17.98 -7.62 4.01
C SER A 326 19.14 -7.92 4.99
N VAL A 327 20.25 -7.19 4.93
CA VAL A 327 21.49 -7.47 5.70
C VAL A 327 21.65 -6.54 6.91
N THR A 328 20.71 -5.61 7.14
CA THR A 328 20.66 -4.86 8.41
C THR A 328 20.59 -5.87 9.56
N PRO A 329 21.64 -5.99 10.41
CA PRO A 329 21.64 -6.99 11.46
C PRO A 329 20.48 -6.68 12.40
N SER A 330 19.73 -7.72 12.77
CA SER A 330 18.84 -7.66 13.94
C SER A 330 19.62 -7.00 15.07
N PRO A 331 19.06 -6.00 15.78
CA PRO A 331 19.75 -5.35 16.89
C PRO A 331 20.35 -6.43 17.77
N GLU A 332 21.67 -6.38 17.92
CA GLU A 332 22.43 -7.36 18.67
C GLU A 332 21.88 -7.33 20.09
N GLU A 333 21.05 -8.33 20.43
CA GLU A 333 20.39 -8.42 21.73
C GLU A 333 21.51 -8.32 22.76
N PRO A 334 21.56 -7.24 23.57
CA PRO A 334 22.78 -6.88 24.27
C PRO A 334 23.18 -8.06 25.12
N GLU A 335 24.39 -8.61 24.86
CA GLU A 335 24.89 -9.79 25.57
C GLU A 335 24.63 -9.56 27.06
N PRO A 336 23.92 -10.47 27.75
CA PRO A 336 23.47 -10.22 29.11
C PRO A 336 24.69 -9.92 29.96
N GLU A 337 24.83 -8.66 30.37
CA GLU A 337 26.01 -8.18 31.10
C GLU A 337 26.26 -9.11 32.27
N SER A 338 27.40 -9.80 32.24
CA SER A 338 27.74 -10.80 33.25
C SER A 338 27.65 -10.13 34.62
N PRO A 339 26.90 -10.69 35.59
CA PRO A 339 26.48 -9.98 36.79
C PRO A 339 27.69 -9.48 37.56
N SER A 340 27.92 -8.16 37.48
CA SER A 340 29.02 -7.50 38.16
C SER A 340 28.83 -7.60 39.67
N THR A 341 29.82 -8.18 40.33
CA THR A 341 29.81 -8.49 41.77
C THR A 341 29.42 -7.25 42.60
N PRO A 342 28.44 -7.35 43.52
CA PRO A 342 28.02 -6.19 44.30
C PRO A 342 29.16 -5.70 45.19
N SER A 343 29.60 -4.47 44.95
CA SER A 343 30.54 -3.76 45.82
C SER A 343 29.80 -3.19 47.04
N SER A 344 30.51 -3.15 48.16
CA SER A 344 29.98 -2.91 49.51
C SER A 344 29.15 -1.63 49.68
N PRO A 345 28.18 -1.60 50.62
CA PRO A 345 27.36 -0.43 50.88
C PRO A 345 28.18 0.73 51.44
N VAL A 346 28.03 1.91 50.82
CA VAL A 346 28.45 3.20 51.38
C VAL A 346 27.35 3.71 52.31
N SER A 347 27.75 4.20 53.49
CA SER A 347 26.84 4.68 54.54
C SER A 347 25.96 5.85 54.07
N PRO A 348 24.69 5.93 54.53
CA PRO A 348 23.85 7.09 54.26
C PRO A 348 24.36 8.32 55.01
N THR A 349 24.50 9.44 54.28
CA THR A 349 24.67 10.78 54.89
C THR A 349 23.31 11.42 55.08
N ASP A 350 23.18 12.14 56.19
CA ASP A 350 21.98 12.78 56.73
C ASP A 350 21.32 13.77 55.73
N PRO A 351 19.99 13.70 55.48
CA PRO A 351 19.28 14.73 54.73
C PRO A 351 18.80 15.86 55.65
N GLU A 352 19.27 17.07 55.34
CA GLU A 352 18.88 18.33 55.99
C GLU A 352 17.38 18.66 55.79
N PRO A 353 16.66 19.18 56.79
CA PRO A 353 15.20 19.36 56.71
C PRO A 353 14.82 20.65 55.97
N GLU A 354 14.54 20.57 54.66
CA GLU A 354 14.03 21.72 53.92
C GLU A 354 12.57 22.09 54.26
N SER A 355 12.43 23.36 54.63
CA SER A 355 11.23 24.11 54.99
C SER A 355 9.96 23.82 54.17
N SER A 356 8.87 23.53 54.88
CA SER A 356 7.54 23.35 54.28
C SER A 356 6.95 24.67 53.78
N SER A 357 6.70 24.77 52.47
CA SER A 357 5.86 25.82 51.89
C SER A 357 4.41 25.34 51.72
N PRO A 358 3.38 26.12 52.11
CA PRO A 358 1.98 25.70 52.00
C PRO A 358 1.45 25.77 50.56
N PRO A 359 0.44 24.94 50.21
CA PRO A 359 -0.17 24.97 48.87
C PRO A 359 -1.04 26.22 48.65
N PRO A 360 -1.11 26.75 47.41
CA PRO A 360 -2.03 27.84 47.07
C PRO A 360 -3.49 27.38 47.16
N SER A 361 -4.37 28.30 47.60
CA SER A 361 -5.79 28.04 47.78
C SER A 361 -6.54 27.92 46.43
N PRO A 362 -7.63 27.13 46.36
CA PRO A 362 -8.44 27.02 45.15
C PRO A 362 -9.20 28.33 44.87
N VAL A 363 -9.11 28.80 43.62
CA VAL A 363 -9.86 29.96 43.14
C VAL A 363 -11.32 29.54 42.86
N PRO A 364 -12.34 30.26 43.37
CA PRO A 364 -13.74 29.93 43.09
C PRO A 364 -14.12 30.29 41.63
N PRO A 365 -15.06 29.56 41.01
CA PRO A 365 -15.54 29.88 39.67
C PRO A 365 -16.38 31.17 39.68
N THR A 366 -15.94 32.19 38.95
CA THR A 366 -16.75 33.38 38.66
C THR A 366 -17.91 33.01 37.75
N VAL A 367 -19.11 32.94 38.31
CA VAL A 367 -20.36 32.86 37.55
C VAL A 367 -20.68 34.26 37.03
N SER A 368 -20.41 34.52 35.75
CA SER A 368 -20.90 35.72 35.05
C SER A 368 -22.26 35.43 34.43
N GLU A 369 -23.32 35.68 35.19
CA GLU A 369 -24.70 35.68 34.73
C GLU A 369 -24.96 36.97 33.94
N SER A 370 -25.39 36.85 32.68
CA SER A 370 -25.64 38.00 31.78
C SER A 370 -26.61 37.65 30.66
N GLU A 371 -27.87 37.37 31.02
CA GLU A 371 -29.01 37.74 30.19
C GLU A 371 -29.23 39.27 30.33
N PRO A 372 -29.68 40.02 29.29
CA PRO A 372 -31.07 39.87 28.84
C PRO A 372 -31.36 40.05 27.34
N SER A 373 -32.46 39.43 26.92
CA SER A 373 -33.51 40.01 26.07
C SER A 373 -33.11 40.77 24.78
N SER A 374 -33.45 40.23 23.62
CA SER A 374 -34.74 40.58 22.98
C SER A 374 -34.99 39.88 21.63
N SER A 375 -36.28 39.71 21.36
CA SER A 375 -36.94 39.40 20.09
C SER A 375 -36.24 39.85 18.79
N ASP A 376 -36.28 38.98 17.77
CA ASP A 376 -37.18 39.28 16.65
C ASP A 376 -37.72 38.05 15.92
N GLU A 377 -39.02 38.11 15.60
CA GLU A 377 -39.81 37.03 15.01
C GLU A 377 -40.05 37.32 13.53
N ILE A 378 -39.34 36.65 12.61
CA ILE A 378 -39.65 36.73 11.17
C ILE A 378 -40.05 35.37 10.62
N SER A 379 -41.34 35.08 10.78
CA SER A 379 -42.07 34.03 10.05
C SER A 379 -41.95 34.25 8.53
N SER A 380 -41.30 33.31 7.82
CA SER A 380 -41.30 33.24 6.35
C SER A 380 -41.83 31.91 5.84
N LYS A 381 -43.16 31.85 5.65
CA LYS A 381 -43.86 30.72 5.01
C LYS A 381 -43.46 30.57 3.54
N SER A 382 -42.43 29.77 3.24
CA SER A 382 -42.10 29.46 1.85
C SER A 382 -43.12 28.48 1.24
N LYS A 383 -43.70 28.88 0.11
CA LYS A 383 -44.97 28.38 -0.42
C LYS A 383 -44.73 27.27 -1.44
N ARG A 384 -45.13 26.02 -1.13
CA ARG A 384 -45.13 24.89 -2.08
C ARG A 384 -45.79 25.30 -3.41
N ARG A 385 -45.00 25.38 -4.48
CA ARG A 385 -45.51 25.48 -5.85
C ARG A 385 -45.53 24.09 -6.48
N SER A 386 -46.73 23.55 -6.67
CA SER A 386 -46.96 22.32 -7.42
C SER A 386 -46.64 22.56 -8.89
N ILE A 387 -45.70 21.78 -9.44
CA ILE A 387 -45.43 21.73 -10.88
C ILE A 387 -46.27 20.60 -11.47
N ARG A 388 -47.16 20.93 -12.41
CA ARG A 388 -47.87 19.94 -13.25
C ARG A 388 -46.96 19.54 -14.42
N PRO A 389 -46.91 18.27 -14.83
CA PRO A 389 -46.24 17.89 -16.07
C PRO A 389 -47.01 18.44 -17.28
N GLY A 390 -46.31 19.22 -18.11
CA GLY A 390 -46.83 19.75 -19.36
C GLY A 390 -46.88 18.68 -20.45
N LYS A 391 -48.06 18.48 -21.03
CA LYS A 391 -48.32 17.57 -22.14
C LYS A 391 -47.82 18.20 -23.45
N MET A 392 -46.66 17.80 -23.96
CA MET A 392 -46.24 18.14 -25.33
C MET A 392 -46.78 17.10 -26.31
N SER A 393 -47.56 17.58 -27.29
CA SER A 393 -48.14 16.77 -28.35
C SER A 393 -47.77 17.34 -29.72
N GLY A 394 -46.92 16.60 -30.45
CA GLY A 394 -46.75 16.67 -31.90
C GLY A 394 -46.11 17.94 -32.48
N LEU A 395 -45.28 17.75 -33.52
CA LEU A 395 -45.54 18.19 -34.91
C LEU A 395 -44.26 18.08 -35.76
N PHE A 396 -44.34 17.29 -36.83
CA PHE A 396 -43.46 17.22 -38.01
C PHE A 396 -41.95 16.88 -37.81
N GLY A 397 -41.28 16.26 -38.79
CA GLY A 397 -41.77 15.92 -40.14
C GLY A 397 -41.02 14.78 -40.81
N GLU A 398 -41.68 14.21 -41.82
CA GLU A 398 -41.10 13.39 -42.89
C GLU A 398 -39.91 14.07 -43.57
N GLN A 399 -38.91 13.28 -43.93
CA GLN A 399 -38.04 13.59 -45.07
C GLN A 399 -37.56 12.29 -45.71
N ASP A 400 -38.27 11.87 -46.75
CA ASP A 400 -37.82 10.87 -47.72
C ASP A 400 -36.85 11.49 -48.74
N SER A 401 -36.11 10.61 -49.45
CA SER A 401 -35.10 10.89 -50.49
C SER A 401 -33.78 11.51 -49.97
N ASN A 402 -32.61 11.03 -50.36
CA ASN A 402 -32.26 10.29 -51.59
C ASN A 402 -31.06 9.35 -51.38
#